data_AF-M4H0U8-F1
#
_entry.id   AF-M4H0U8-F1
#
_cell.length_a   1.000
_cell.length_b   1.000
_cell.length_c   1.000
_cell.angle_alpha   90.00
_cell.angle_beta   90.00
_cell.angle_gamma   90.00
#
_symmetry.space_group_name_H-M   'P 1'
#
loop_
_entity.id
_entity.type
_entity.pdbx_description
1 polymer ?
#
loop_
_entity_poly.entity_id
_entity_poly.type
_entity_poly.pdbx_seq_one_letter_code
_entity_poly.pdbx_strand_id
1 'polypeptide(L)'
;MELHMNPFKGRHFQRDIILWAVRWYCKYGISYRELQEMLAERGVNVDHSTIYRWVQRYAPEMEKRLRWYWRNPSDLCPWHMDETYVKVNGRWAYLYRAVDSRGRTVDFYLSSRRNSKAAYRFLGKILNNVKKWQIPRFINTDKAPAYGRALALLKREGRCPSDVEHRQIKYRNNVIECDHGKL
;
A
#
# COMPACT_ATOMS: atom_id res chain seq x y z
N MET A 1 -2.97 -3.62 28.93
CA MET A 1 -3.80 -4.83 28.71
C MET A 1 -4.76 -4.58 27.56
N GLU A 2 -4.37 -4.87 26.31
CA GLU A 2 -5.35 -4.99 25.23
C GLU A 2 -6.07 -6.33 25.44
N LEU A 3 -7.36 -6.29 25.78
CA LEU A 3 -8.23 -7.46 25.70
C LEU A 3 -8.15 -7.96 24.26
N HIS A 4 -7.56 -9.13 24.04
CA HIS A 4 -7.57 -9.80 22.73
C HIS A 4 -9.01 -10.20 22.41
N MET A 5 -9.82 -9.26 21.91
CA MET A 5 -11.13 -9.55 21.34
C MET A 5 -10.93 -10.52 20.18
N ASN A 6 -11.54 -11.70 20.27
CA ASN A 6 -11.56 -12.65 19.16
C ASN A 6 -12.26 -11.99 17.96
N PRO A 7 -11.55 -11.69 16.85
CA PRO A 7 -12.13 -10.95 15.71
C PRO A 7 -13.12 -11.80 14.90
N PHE A 8 -13.27 -13.07 15.25
CA PHE A 8 -14.21 -14.03 14.65
C PHE A 8 -15.40 -14.36 15.56
N LYS A 9 -15.51 -13.74 16.75
CA LYS A 9 -16.65 -13.98 17.64
C LYS A 9 -17.96 -13.60 16.94
N GLY A 10 -18.93 -14.52 16.94
CA GLY A 10 -20.25 -14.32 16.31
C GLY A 10 -20.27 -14.46 14.79
N ARG A 11 -19.22 -15.01 14.16
CA ARG A 11 -19.24 -15.32 12.72
C ARG A 11 -19.89 -16.68 12.46
N HIS A 12 -20.75 -16.72 11.44
CA HIS A 12 -21.41 -17.95 10.97
C HIS A 12 -20.42 -18.96 10.37
N PHE A 13 -19.35 -18.48 9.74
CA PHE A 13 -18.34 -19.33 9.10
C PHE A 13 -17.11 -19.48 9.99
N GLN A 14 -16.47 -20.65 9.89
CA GLN A 14 -15.23 -20.93 10.60
C GLN A 14 -14.12 -19.95 10.21
N ARG A 15 -13.26 -19.61 11.17
CA ARG A 15 -12.17 -18.66 11.00
C ARG A 15 -11.25 -19.02 9.83
N ASP A 16 -10.99 -20.31 9.63
CA ASP A 16 -10.00 -20.79 8.64
C ASP A 16 -10.53 -20.60 7.22
N ILE A 17 -11.83 -20.85 7.00
CA ILE A 17 -12.52 -20.56 5.72
C ILE A 17 -12.43 -19.07 5.39
N ILE A 18 -12.75 -18.21 6.36
CA ILE A 18 -12.69 -16.75 6.19
C ILE A 18 -11.26 -16.33 5.81
N LEU A 19 -10.26 -16.82 6.55
CA LEU A 19 -8.86 -16.48 6.32
C LEU A 19 -8.34 -17.01 4.98
N TRP A 20 -8.76 -18.19 4.53
CA TRP A 20 -8.41 -18.72 3.21
C TRP A 20 -8.95 -17.84 2.09
N ALA A 21 -10.24 -17.50 2.14
CA ALA A 21 -10.87 -16.65 1.14
C ALA A 21 -10.18 -15.27 1.06
N VAL A 22 -9.94 -14.63 2.21
CA VAL A 22 -9.26 -13.33 2.26
C VAL A 22 -7.82 -13.43 1.75
N ARG A 23 -7.08 -14.47 2.14
CA ARG A 23 -5.70 -14.69 1.67
C ARG A 23 -5.65 -14.94 0.16
N TRP A 24 -6.54 -15.77 -0.38
CA TRP A 24 -6.58 -16.08 -1.81
C TRP A 24 -6.92 -14.85 -2.64
N TYR A 25 -7.91 -14.06 -2.20
CA TYR A 25 -8.21 -12.76 -2.80
C TYR A 25 -6.95 -11.87 -2.83
N CYS A 26 -6.32 -11.64 -1.68
CA CYS A 26 -5.19 -10.72 -1.56
C CYS A 26 -3.92 -11.18 -2.28
N LYS A 27 -3.67 -12.50 -2.35
CA LYS A 27 -2.42 -13.04 -2.89
C LYS A 27 -2.48 -13.34 -4.38
N TYR A 28 -3.62 -13.83 -4.86
CA TYR A 28 -3.74 -14.38 -6.21
C TYR A 28 -4.62 -13.53 -7.14
N GLY A 29 -5.27 -12.48 -6.64
CA GLY A 29 -6.13 -11.62 -7.46
C GLY A 29 -7.41 -12.28 -7.95
N ILE A 30 -7.82 -13.38 -7.30
CA ILE A 30 -9.05 -14.12 -7.64
C ILE A 30 -10.26 -13.26 -7.31
N SER A 31 -11.21 -13.18 -8.22
CA SER A 31 -12.43 -12.39 -8.03
C SER A 31 -13.33 -12.98 -6.93
N TYR A 32 -14.23 -12.15 -6.39
CA TYR A 32 -15.18 -12.62 -5.37
C TYR A 32 -16.13 -13.72 -5.87
N ARG A 33 -16.44 -13.71 -7.18
CA ARG A 33 -17.31 -14.71 -7.81
C ARG A 33 -16.58 -16.05 -7.96
N GLU A 34 -15.35 -16.02 -8.47
CA GLU A 34 -14.51 -17.22 -8.54
C GLU A 34 -14.26 -17.80 -7.15
N LEU A 35 -14.03 -16.97 -6.11
CA LEU A 35 -13.90 -17.46 -4.74
C LEU A 35 -15.17 -18.11 -4.21
N GLN A 36 -16.35 -17.59 -4.55
CA GLN A 36 -17.63 -18.22 -4.21
C GLN A 36 -17.73 -19.60 -4.87
N GLU A 37 -17.39 -19.73 -6.15
CA GLU A 37 -17.39 -21.01 -6.88
C GLU A 37 -16.40 -22.01 -6.27
N MET A 38 -15.15 -21.59 -6.03
CA MET A 38 -14.10 -22.42 -5.41
C MET A 38 -14.47 -22.90 -4.00
N LEU A 39 -15.21 -22.10 -3.23
CA LEU A 39 -15.70 -22.48 -1.90
C LEU A 39 -16.91 -23.44 -2.02
N ALA A 40 -17.80 -23.22 -2.98
CA ALA A 40 -18.92 -24.11 -3.25
C ALA A 40 -18.46 -25.51 -3.66
N GLU A 41 -17.42 -25.63 -4.49
CA GLU A 41 -16.77 -26.91 -4.83
C GLU A 41 -16.28 -27.69 -3.61
N ARG A 42 -15.98 -26.99 -2.51
CA ARG A 42 -15.51 -27.56 -1.24
C ARG A 42 -16.63 -27.71 -0.21
N GLY A 43 -17.89 -27.58 -0.64
CA GLY A 43 -19.08 -27.71 0.21
C GLY A 43 -19.39 -26.48 1.06
N VAL A 44 -18.75 -25.34 0.81
CA VAL A 44 -18.98 -24.09 1.55
C VAL A 44 -19.81 -23.14 0.70
N ASN A 45 -21.12 -23.09 0.95
CA ASN A 45 -22.01 -22.16 0.27
C ASN A 45 -21.94 -20.77 0.91
N VAL A 46 -21.34 -19.80 0.21
CA VAL A 46 -21.21 -18.41 0.66
C VAL A 46 -21.40 -17.46 -0.52
N ASP A 47 -22.15 -16.38 -0.31
CA ASP A 47 -22.31 -15.36 -1.35
C ASP A 47 -21.06 -14.47 -1.47
N HIS A 48 -20.72 -14.10 -2.70
CA HIS A 48 -19.60 -13.22 -3.05
C HIS A 48 -19.60 -11.89 -2.27
N SER A 49 -20.77 -11.32 -1.95
CA SER A 49 -20.88 -10.10 -1.12
C SER A 49 -20.43 -10.34 0.34
N THR A 50 -20.59 -11.56 0.85
CA THR A 50 -20.11 -11.96 2.17
C THR A 50 -18.58 -12.06 2.17
N ILE A 51 -17.99 -12.63 1.11
CA ILE A 51 -16.54 -12.66 0.91
C ILE A 51 -15.98 -11.23 0.82
N TYR A 52 -16.65 -10.34 0.08
CA TYR A 52 -16.28 -8.93 0.02
C TYR A 52 -16.23 -8.29 1.41
N ARG A 53 -17.27 -8.49 2.24
CA ARG A 53 -17.31 -7.98 3.63
C ARG A 53 -16.19 -8.57 4.49
N TRP A 54 -15.81 -9.83 4.28
CA TRP A 54 -14.65 -10.42 4.96
C TRP A 54 -13.36 -9.75 4.55
N VAL A 55 -13.11 -9.54 3.26
CA VAL A 55 -11.91 -8.86 2.78
C VAL A 55 -11.82 -7.45 3.36
N GLN A 56 -12.90 -6.66 3.29
CA GLN A 56 -12.94 -5.31 3.86
C GLN A 56 -12.61 -5.29 5.36
N ARG A 57 -13.05 -6.31 6.11
CA ARG A 57 -12.84 -6.37 7.56
C ARG A 57 -11.45 -6.91 7.94
N TYR A 58 -11.01 -7.99 7.30
CA TYR A 58 -9.89 -8.79 7.76
C TYR A 58 -8.59 -8.49 7.02
N ALA A 59 -8.63 -8.03 5.76
CA ALA A 59 -7.42 -7.70 5.03
C ALA A 59 -6.61 -6.57 5.71
N PRO A 60 -7.21 -5.47 6.21
CA PRO A 60 -6.46 -4.44 6.93
C PRO A 60 -5.82 -4.94 8.24
N GLU A 61 -6.51 -5.83 8.95
CA GLU A 61 -6.01 -6.45 10.19
C GLU A 61 -4.84 -7.40 9.90
N MET A 62 -4.93 -8.18 8.81
CA MET A 62 -3.83 -9.03 8.34
C MET A 62 -2.62 -8.17 7.94
N GLU A 63 -2.83 -7.11 7.16
CA GLU A 63 -1.77 -6.17 6.78
C GLU A 63 -1.11 -5.55 8.02
N LYS A 64 -1.88 -5.07 9.00
CA LYS A 64 -1.36 -4.48 10.24
C LYS A 64 -0.44 -5.45 10.99
N ARG A 65 -0.80 -6.73 11.08
CA ARG A 65 0.01 -7.77 11.75
C ARG A 65 1.23 -8.17 10.94
N LEU A 66 1.10 -8.29 9.61
CA LEU A 66 2.19 -8.67 8.71
C LEU A 66 3.19 -7.53 8.46
N ARG A 67 2.78 -6.26 8.64
CA ARG A 67 3.61 -5.07 8.44
C ARG A 67 4.94 -5.14 9.18
N TRP A 68 4.96 -5.75 10.37
CA TRP A 68 6.17 -5.95 11.18
C TRP A 68 7.19 -6.86 10.50
N TYR A 69 6.74 -7.97 9.91
CA TYR A 69 7.61 -8.94 9.25
C TYR A 69 8.13 -8.44 7.91
N TRP A 70 7.36 -7.60 7.21
CA TRP A 70 7.75 -7.10 5.89
C TRP A 70 8.71 -5.91 5.94
N ARG A 71 8.67 -5.11 7.00
CA ARG A 71 9.53 -3.93 7.17
C ARG A 71 10.72 -4.24 8.08
N ASN A 72 11.55 -5.20 7.67
CA ASN A 72 12.84 -5.44 8.32
C ASN A 72 13.77 -4.21 8.12
N PRO A 73 14.44 -3.74 9.19
CA PRO A 73 15.31 -2.56 9.14
C PRO A 73 16.62 -2.75 8.36
N SER A 74 16.96 -3.99 7.98
CA SER A 74 18.23 -4.31 7.32
C SER A 74 18.39 -3.75 5.91
N ASP A 75 17.34 -3.19 5.31
CA ASP A 75 17.42 -2.78 3.91
C ASP A 75 17.71 -1.29 3.68
N LEU A 76 17.31 -0.33 4.55
CA LEU A 76 17.45 1.14 4.36
C LEU A 76 17.38 1.61 2.89
N CYS A 77 16.60 0.89 2.08
CA CYS A 77 16.77 0.93 0.65
C CYS A 77 16.13 2.20 0.11
N PRO A 78 16.70 2.84 -0.92
CA PRO A 78 16.13 4.04 -1.48
C PRO A 78 14.65 3.82 -1.85
N TRP A 79 13.79 4.74 -1.43
CA TRP A 79 12.41 4.75 -1.89
C TRP A 79 12.35 5.34 -3.28
N HIS A 80 11.56 4.74 -4.15
CA HIS A 80 11.24 5.27 -5.47
C HIS A 80 9.79 5.74 -5.44
N MET A 81 9.59 7.02 -5.76
CA MET A 81 8.26 7.61 -5.85
C MET A 81 7.92 7.93 -7.29
N ASP A 82 6.71 7.58 -7.66
CA ASP A 82 6.20 7.76 -9.02
C ASP A 82 4.72 8.20 -8.99
N GLU A 83 4.29 8.80 -10.09
CA GLU A 83 2.98 9.40 -10.28
C GLU A 83 2.40 8.93 -11.61
N THR A 84 1.39 8.07 -11.53
CA THR A 84 0.69 7.58 -12.73
C THR A 84 -0.76 8.02 -12.74
N TYR A 85 -1.39 8.05 -13.92
CA TYR A 85 -2.77 8.47 -14.09
C TYR A 85 -3.68 7.25 -14.19
N VAL A 86 -4.68 7.17 -13.32
CA VAL A 86 -5.60 6.02 -13.23
C VAL A 86 -7.05 6.50 -13.30
N LYS A 87 -7.93 5.69 -13.88
CA LYS A 87 -9.36 5.99 -13.98
C LYS A 87 -10.10 5.29 -12.85
N VAL A 88 -10.65 6.07 -11.91
CA VAL A 88 -11.41 5.59 -10.75
C VAL A 88 -12.87 6.03 -10.92
N ASN A 89 -13.78 5.06 -11.03
CA ASN A 89 -15.22 5.30 -11.23
C ASN A 89 -15.52 6.30 -12.36
N GLY A 90 -14.89 6.10 -13.53
CA GLY A 90 -15.06 6.95 -14.71
C GLY A 90 -14.29 8.28 -14.68
N ARG A 91 -13.77 8.70 -13.51
CA ARG A 91 -13.00 9.93 -13.35
C ARG A 91 -11.52 9.65 -13.28
N TRP A 92 -10.73 10.47 -13.93
CA TRP A 92 -9.30 10.32 -13.86
C TRP A 92 -8.71 10.94 -12.58
N ALA A 93 -7.69 10.28 -12.02
CA ALA A 93 -6.97 10.70 -10.84
C ALA A 93 -5.47 10.40 -10.96
N TYR A 94 -4.65 11.17 -10.26
CA TYR A 94 -3.23 10.94 -10.11
C TYR A 94 -3.00 10.00 -8.91
N LEU A 95 -2.39 8.85 -9.19
CA LEU A 95 -1.93 7.88 -8.21
C LEU A 95 -0.45 8.14 -7.92
N TYR A 96 -0.19 8.67 -6.75
CA TYR A 96 1.13 8.75 -6.16
C TYR A 96 1.46 7.40 -5.52
N ARG A 97 2.59 6.80 -5.88
CA ARG A 97 3.04 5.52 -5.35
C ARG A 97 4.47 5.65 -4.84
N ALA A 98 4.75 5.00 -3.72
CA ALA A 98 6.09 4.85 -3.19
C ALA A 98 6.38 3.35 -3.08
N VAL A 99 7.51 2.92 -3.65
CA VAL A 99 7.99 1.54 -3.59
C VAL A 99 9.42 1.53 -3.06
N ASP A 100 9.83 0.45 -2.42
CA ASP A 100 11.23 0.24 -2.07
C ASP A 100 12.03 -0.34 -3.25
N SER A 101 13.33 -0.55 -3.06
CA SER A 101 14.21 -1.14 -4.08
C SER A 101 13.85 -2.58 -4.47
N ARG A 102 13.07 -3.29 -3.65
CA ARG A 102 12.61 -4.67 -3.91
C ARG A 102 11.24 -4.68 -4.59
N GLY A 103 10.72 -3.52 -5.01
CA GLY A 103 9.41 -3.38 -5.63
C GLY A 103 8.25 -3.50 -4.63
N ARG A 104 8.50 -3.52 -3.31
CA ARG A 104 7.43 -3.58 -2.31
C ARG A 104 6.82 -2.20 -2.14
N THR A 105 5.50 -2.11 -2.24
CA THR A 105 4.76 -0.87 -2.01
C THR A 105 4.91 -0.39 -0.57
N VAL A 106 5.44 0.82 -0.41
CA VAL A 106 5.56 1.53 0.87
C VAL A 106 4.21 2.15 1.26
N ASP A 107 3.62 2.91 0.33
CA ASP A 107 2.28 3.51 0.45
C ASP A 107 1.83 4.06 -0.92
N PHE A 108 0.56 4.44 -1.02
CA PHE A 108 -0.04 5.13 -2.16
C PHE A 108 -0.97 6.26 -1.73
N TYR A 109 -1.22 7.20 -2.63
CA TYR A 109 -2.14 8.32 -2.42
C TYR A 109 -2.80 8.75 -3.74
N LEU A 110 -4.12 8.86 -3.72
CA LEU A 110 -4.90 9.34 -4.86
C LEU A 110 -5.21 10.82 -4.71
N SER A 111 -5.01 11.59 -5.78
CA SER A 111 -5.39 12.98 -5.85
C SER A 111 -6.01 13.32 -7.21
N SER A 112 -6.99 14.22 -7.23
CA SER A 112 -7.52 14.76 -8.49
C SER A 112 -6.54 15.73 -9.18
N ARG A 113 -5.49 16.17 -8.51
CA ARG A 113 -4.54 17.17 -9.02
C ARG A 113 -3.09 16.73 -8.83
N ARG A 114 -2.27 16.93 -9.86
CA ARG A 114 -0.81 16.79 -9.77
C ARG A 114 -0.19 18.10 -9.31
N ASN A 115 0.09 18.25 -8.01
CA ASN A 115 0.70 19.46 -7.47
C ASN A 115 1.55 19.20 -6.20
N SER A 116 2.31 20.21 -5.78
CA SER A 116 3.16 20.14 -4.58
C SER A 116 2.37 19.87 -3.30
N LYS A 117 1.09 20.29 -3.23
CA LYS A 117 0.23 20.06 -2.05
C LYS A 117 -0.15 18.57 -1.93
N ALA A 118 -0.42 17.91 -3.05
CA ALA A 118 -0.67 16.48 -3.11
C ALA A 118 0.59 15.69 -2.76
N ALA A 119 1.75 16.06 -3.33
CA ALA A 119 3.05 15.46 -2.98
C ALA A 119 3.38 15.64 -1.48
N TYR A 120 3.14 16.81 -0.90
CA TYR A 120 3.32 17.07 0.54
C TYR A 120 2.40 16.20 1.40
N ARG A 121 1.11 16.08 1.04
CA ARG A 121 0.17 15.21 1.76
C ARG A 121 0.58 13.74 1.68
N PHE A 122 1.03 13.29 0.51
CA PHE A 122 1.49 11.92 0.31
C PHE A 122 2.74 11.62 1.14
N LEU A 123 3.78 12.45 1.02
CA LEU A 123 5.01 12.32 1.80
C LEU A 123 4.74 12.40 3.31
N GLY A 124 3.92 13.36 3.73
CA GLY A 124 3.54 13.52 5.13
C GLY A 124 2.76 12.31 5.68
N LYS A 125 1.89 11.70 4.86
CA LYS A 125 1.19 10.44 5.21
C LYS A 125 2.20 9.32 5.44
N ILE A 126 3.13 9.13 4.51
CA ILE A 126 4.15 8.07 4.62
C ILE A 126 4.99 8.27 5.89
N LEU A 127 5.56 9.48 6.06
CA LEU A 127 6.46 9.79 7.18
C LEU A 127 5.78 9.65 8.54
N ASN A 128 4.47 9.92 8.63
CA ASN A 128 3.72 9.72 9.87
C ASN A 128 3.43 8.23 10.16
N ASN A 129 3.33 7.40 9.11
CA ASN A 129 2.99 5.98 9.22
C ASN A 129 4.22 5.06 9.33
N VAL A 130 5.42 5.58 9.10
CA VAL A 130 6.68 4.85 9.27
C VAL A 130 7.40 5.31 10.55
N LYS A 131 8.17 4.41 11.15
CA LYS A 131 9.07 4.78 12.24
C LYS A 131 10.28 5.52 11.67
N LYS A 132 10.92 6.38 12.48
CA LYS A 132 12.08 7.18 12.05
C LYS A 132 13.19 6.33 11.44
N TRP A 133 13.48 5.17 12.03
CA TRP A 133 14.50 4.23 11.54
C TRP A 133 14.11 3.46 10.26
N GLN A 134 12.87 3.59 9.78
CA GLN A 134 12.40 3.01 8.52
C GLN A 134 12.49 4.01 7.36
N ILE A 135 12.79 5.28 7.65
CA ILE A 135 12.96 6.32 6.64
C ILE A 135 14.33 6.09 5.99
N PRO A 136 14.41 5.91 4.66
CA PRO A 136 15.68 5.68 3.99
C PRO A 136 16.48 6.98 3.90
N ARG A 137 17.79 6.83 3.74
CA ARG A 137 18.67 7.97 3.47
C ARG A 137 18.39 8.64 2.11
N PHE A 138 17.84 7.89 1.14
CA PHE A 138 17.60 8.39 -0.21
C PHE A 138 16.13 8.24 -0.62
N ILE A 139 15.54 9.32 -1.11
CA ILE A 139 14.25 9.31 -1.81
C ILE A 139 14.51 9.68 -3.27
N ASN A 140 14.19 8.76 -4.16
CA ASN A 140 14.28 8.92 -5.60
C ASN A 140 12.90 9.28 -6.14
N THR A 141 12.82 10.32 -6.97
CA THR A 141 11.59 10.66 -7.68
C THR A 141 11.91 10.86 -9.16
N ASP A 142 10.90 10.68 -10.02
CA ASP A 142 11.00 11.22 -11.38
C ASP A 142 11.03 12.77 -11.33
N LYS A 143 11.34 13.42 -12.45
CA LYS A 143 11.63 14.88 -12.60
C LYS A 143 10.48 15.83 -12.21
N ALA A 144 9.52 15.41 -11.38
CA ALA A 144 8.46 16.26 -10.86
C ALA A 144 9.01 17.26 -9.81
N PRO A 145 9.01 18.58 -10.09
CA PRO A 145 9.47 19.60 -9.14
C PRO A 145 8.57 19.72 -7.89
N ALA A 146 7.40 19.07 -7.89
CA ALA A 146 6.47 19.02 -6.78
C ALA A 146 7.08 18.37 -5.53
N TYR A 147 7.85 17.28 -5.70
CA TYR A 147 8.44 16.56 -4.58
C TYR A 147 9.54 17.33 -3.86
N GLY A 148 10.42 18.02 -4.60
CA GLY A 148 11.48 18.81 -4.00
C GLY A 148 10.94 19.90 -3.07
N ARG A 149 9.89 20.62 -3.51
CA ARG A 149 9.21 21.63 -2.68
C ARG A 149 8.53 21.01 -1.46
N ALA A 150 7.88 19.86 -1.62
CA ALA A 150 7.23 19.16 -0.53
C ALA A 150 8.22 18.66 0.53
N LEU A 151 9.35 18.07 0.11
CA LEU A 151 10.40 17.60 1.02
C LEU A 151 11.07 18.74 1.77
N ALA A 152 11.37 19.85 1.10
CA ALA A 152 11.93 21.04 1.76
C ALA A 152 11.00 21.57 2.86
N LEU A 153 9.69 21.62 2.61
CA LEU A 153 8.70 22.02 3.60
C LEU A 153 8.64 21.04 4.78
N LEU A 154 8.61 19.73 4.52
CA LEU A 154 8.56 18.70 5.56
C LEU A 154 9.82 18.67 6.43
N LYS A 155 11.01 18.95 5.85
CA LYS A 155 12.25 19.11 6.61
C LYS A 155 12.21 20.34 7.50
N ARG A 156 11.70 21.47 6.98
CA ARG A 156 11.54 22.71 7.76
C ARG A 156 10.58 22.52 8.95
N GLU A 157 9.55 21.70 8.79
CA GLU A 157 8.60 21.35 9.86
C GLU A 157 9.13 20.28 10.83
N GLY A 158 10.35 19.76 10.63
CA GLY A 158 10.92 18.69 11.45
C GLY A 158 10.27 17.31 11.28
N ARG A 159 9.42 17.15 10.26
CA ARG A 159 8.68 15.90 9.96
C ARG A 159 9.48 14.93 9.11
N CYS A 160 10.40 15.44 8.30
CA CYS A 160 11.34 14.65 7.52
C CYS A 160 12.75 14.85 8.11
N PRO A 161 13.51 13.77 8.38
CA PRO A 161 14.90 13.88 8.83
C PRO A 161 15.75 14.69 7.83
N SER A 162 16.65 15.53 8.35
CA SER A 162 17.45 16.46 7.55
C SER A 162 18.45 15.75 6.63
N ASP A 163 18.91 14.57 7.05
CA ASP A 163 19.85 13.67 6.38
C ASP A 163 19.25 12.89 5.19
N VAL A 164 17.92 12.93 5.01
CA VAL A 164 17.26 12.34 3.83
C VAL A 164 17.61 13.14 2.58
N GLU A 165 18.34 12.55 1.65
CA GLU A 165 18.68 13.17 0.38
C GLU A 165 17.59 12.90 -0.68
N HIS A 166 17.18 13.94 -1.39
CA HIS A 166 16.27 13.83 -2.54
C HIS A 166 17.10 13.74 -3.82
N ARG A 167 16.90 12.67 -4.60
CA ARG A 167 17.56 12.49 -5.90
C ARG A 167 16.51 12.45 -7.00
N GLN A 168 16.76 13.22 -8.06
CA GLN A 168 15.99 13.16 -9.30
C GLN A 168 16.73 12.26 -10.28
N ILE A 169 16.41 10.96 -10.26
CA ILE A 169 17.07 9.99 -11.12
C ILE A 169 16.11 9.64 -12.25
N LYS A 170 16.41 10.11 -13.46
CA LYS A 170 15.73 9.64 -14.67
C LYS A 170 16.29 8.26 -15.02
N TYR A 171 15.44 7.27 -15.23
CA TYR A 171 15.80 5.88 -15.60
C TYR A 171 16.34 4.95 -14.49
N ARG A 172 15.51 4.67 -13.47
CA ARG A 172 15.50 3.36 -12.80
C ARG A 172 14.11 2.70 -12.82
N ASN A 173 13.33 2.99 -13.86
CA ASN A 173 11.95 2.54 -14.00
C ASN A 173 11.78 1.05 -14.35
N ASN A 174 12.83 0.29 -14.69
CA ASN A 174 12.65 -1.13 -15.02
C ASN A 174 12.05 -1.97 -13.88
N VAL A 175 12.14 -1.54 -12.62
CA VAL A 175 11.51 -2.23 -11.48
C VAL A 175 10.05 -1.83 -11.28
N ILE A 176 9.67 -0.61 -11.66
CA ILE A 176 8.29 -0.09 -11.57
C ILE A 176 7.47 -0.47 -12.81
N GLU A 177 8.09 -0.54 -13.98
CA GLU A 177 7.46 -0.91 -15.25
C GLU A 177 7.10 -2.39 -15.33
N CYS A 178 7.84 -3.29 -14.66
CA CYS A 178 7.47 -4.70 -14.58
C CYS A 178 6.18 -4.97 -13.76
N ASP A 179 5.76 -4.03 -12.90
CA ASP A 179 4.55 -4.17 -12.09
C ASP A 179 3.29 -3.70 -12.83
N HIS A 180 3.44 -2.99 -13.96
CA HIS A 180 2.32 -2.57 -14.81
C HIS A 180 1.72 -3.70 -15.67
N GLY A 181 2.34 -4.89 -15.69
CA GLY A 181 1.89 -6.05 -16.49
C GLY A 181 0.80 -6.92 -15.85
N LYS A 182 0.22 -6.54 -14.70
CA LYS A 182 -0.79 -7.34 -13.99
C LYS A 182 -2.05 -6.56 -13.57
N LEU A 183 -2.37 -5.48 -14.28
CA LEU A 183 -3.67 -4.79 -14.14
C LEU A 183 -4.61 -5.21 -15.26
#